data_AF-A0A0K0GCU5-F1
#
_entry.id   AF-A0A0K0GCU5-F1
#
_cell.length_a   1.000
_cell.length_b   1.000
_cell.length_c   1.000
_cell.angle_alpha   90.00
_cell.angle_beta   90.00
_cell.angle_gamma   90.00
#
_symmetry.space_group_name_H-M   'P 1'
#
loop_
_entity.id
_entity.type
_entity.pdbx_description
1 polymer ?
#
loop_
_entity_poly.entity_id
_entity_poly.type
_entity_poly.pdbx_seq_one_letter_code
_entity_poly.pdbx_strand_id
1 'polypeptide(L)'
;MKIVNKTLSILLIICLTVALIPHEFLNVVSAEGKDNESEVLLLPEEQEDIKIELNEELVSELNTSNSEELEVEVTEVSNETIVVETDYDDNLEQVNFETVFNLDSENIKLQAEYIDEDGKTYYEDYSVEVIEINDDSYIFNFINLKTKEETIVDSTQIQASAVPVFVYFVGAQIVRITIQKIGKKAVLKIGKKVFQQKSKDAAKKATTNFKNFSTKAGGKDINFTKAKMQHILQNHHPNYWTGKSGKSMFDPKLNVNDVKNIVTNTINSNKTKIGNALKKGESINVYKTINGVKYRVHIAKNGYVSTAHPVK
;
A
#
# COMPACT_ATOMS: atom_id res chain seq x y z
N MET A 1 24.65 -15.69 -69.34
CA MET A 1 24.52 -16.99 -68.65
C MET A 1 25.31 -16.89 -67.34
N LYS A 2 24.79 -16.15 -66.35
CA LYS A 2 24.06 -16.64 -65.14
C LYS A 2 24.81 -17.73 -64.36
N ILE A 3 25.63 -17.30 -63.42
CA ILE A 3 25.84 -18.01 -62.15
C ILE A 3 25.23 -17.09 -61.09
N VAL A 4 23.94 -17.32 -60.81
CA VAL A 4 23.24 -16.68 -59.69
C VAL A 4 23.35 -17.63 -58.50
N ASN A 5 23.82 -17.09 -57.38
CA ASN A 5 24.21 -17.79 -56.17
C ASN A 5 23.10 -18.72 -55.63
N LYS A 6 23.49 -19.97 -55.33
CA LYS A 6 22.67 -21.03 -54.70
C LYS A 6 22.08 -20.68 -53.32
N THR A 7 22.42 -19.52 -52.76
CA THR A 7 21.89 -19.06 -51.46
C THR A 7 20.49 -18.47 -51.55
N LEU A 8 20.01 -18.07 -52.74
CA LEU A 8 18.67 -17.50 -52.90
C LEU A 8 17.55 -18.55 -52.97
N SER A 9 17.86 -19.79 -53.36
CA SER A 9 16.85 -20.87 -53.50
C SER A 9 16.51 -21.58 -52.18
N ILE A 10 17.36 -21.52 -51.16
CA ILE A 10 17.08 -22.12 -49.84
C ILE A 10 16.16 -21.20 -49.01
N LEU A 11 16.26 -19.88 -49.21
CA LEU A 11 15.41 -18.90 -48.52
C LEU A 11 13.93 -18.99 -48.97
N LEU A 12 13.68 -19.39 -50.23
CA LEU A 12 12.34 -19.43 -50.80
C LEU A 12 11.55 -20.71 -50.43
N ILE A 13 12.26 -21.79 -50.03
CA ILE A 13 11.63 -23.04 -49.59
C ILE A 13 11.19 -22.95 -48.11
N ILE A 14 11.90 -22.19 -47.27
CA ILE A 14 11.52 -22.00 -45.86
C ILE A 14 10.31 -21.06 -45.72
N CYS A 15 10.14 -20.11 -46.64
CA CYS A 15 8.94 -19.26 -46.69
C CYS A 15 7.67 -20.00 -47.15
N LEU A 16 7.78 -21.14 -47.85
CA LEU A 16 6.60 -21.86 -48.35
C LEU A 16 6.04 -22.91 -47.36
N THR A 17 6.78 -23.30 -46.33
CA THR A 17 6.31 -24.30 -45.34
C THR A 17 5.58 -23.69 -44.13
N VAL A 18 5.58 -22.36 -43.97
CA VAL A 18 4.81 -21.68 -42.92
C VAL A 18 3.34 -21.43 -43.34
N ALA A 19 3.00 -21.63 -44.62
CA ALA A 19 1.67 -21.34 -45.17
C ALA A 19 0.66 -22.51 -45.10
N LEU A 20 0.98 -23.62 -44.43
CA LEU A 20 0.14 -24.83 -44.37
C LEU A 20 -0.17 -25.33 -42.94
N ILE A 21 -0.07 -24.45 -41.94
CA ILE A 21 -0.63 -24.76 -40.61
C ILE A 21 -2.12 -24.42 -40.65
N PRO A 22 -3.03 -25.36 -40.36
CA PRO A 22 -4.47 -25.09 -40.34
C PRO A 22 -4.80 -23.96 -39.38
N HIS A 23 -5.65 -23.04 -39.83
CA HIS A 23 -6.01 -21.76 -39.21
C HIS A 23 -6.73 -21.86 -37.84
N GLU A 24 -6.80 -23.05 -37.23
CA GLU A 24 -7.53 -23.32 -35.99
C GLU A 24 -6.65 -23.47 -34.74
N PHE A 25 -5.33 -23.27 -34.84
CA PHE A 25 -4.40 -23.36 -33.68
C PHE A 25 -3.58 -22.09 -33.36
N LEU A 26 -3.97 -20.94 -33.90
CA LEU A 26 -3.36 -19.64 -33.57
C LEU A 26 -4.30 -18.75 -32.75
N ASN A 27 -4.61 -19.17 -31.53
CA ASN A 27 -5.00 -18.24 -30.46
C ASN A 27 -3.77 -17.93 -29.59
N VAL A 28 -2.73 -17.37 -30.21
CA VAL A 28 -1.74 -16.56 -29.50
C VAL A 28 -2.16 -15.12 -29.72
N VAL A 29 -3.04 -14.65 -28.84
CA VAL A 29 -3.17 -13.22 -28.61
C VAL A 29 -1.82 -12.75 -28.07
N SER A 30 -1.03 -12.18 -28.97
CA SER A 30 0.01 -11.23 -28.63
C SER A 30 -0.69 -10.02 -28.02
N ALA A 31 -0.90 -10.03 -26.71
CA ALA A 31 -1.16 -8.82 -25.96
C ALA A 31 0.19 -8.11 -25.82
N GLU A 32 0.46 -7.29 -26.82
CA GLU A 32 1.44 -6.22 -26.81
C GLU A 32 1.39 -5.47 -25.47
N GLY A 33 2.56 -5.23 -24.88
CA GLY A 33 2.71 -4.65 -23.56
C GLY A 33 1.95 -3.33 -23.45
N LYS A 34 0.92 -3.33 -22.61
CA LYS A 34 0.60 -2.14 -21.83
C LYS A 34 1.17 -2.37 -20.45
N ASP A 35 2.17 -1.58 -20.11
CA ASP A 35 2.53 -1.35 -18.73
C ASP A 35 1.23 -1.04 -17.97
N ASN A 36 0.80 -1.97 -17.12
CA ASN A 36 -0.24 -1.70 -16.14
C ASN A 36 0.38 -0.75 -15.12
N GLU A 37 0.36 0.54 -15.44
CA GLU A 37 0.44 1.56 -14.41
C GLU A 37 -0.79 1.39 -13.53
N SER A 38 -0.57 0.69 -12.41
CA SER A 38 -1.47 0.72 -11.27
C SER A 38 -1.40 2.12 -10.68
N GLU A 39 -2.37 2.94 -11.04
CA GLU A 39 -2.58 4.26 -10.46
C GLU A 39 -3.75 4.15 -9.47
N VAL A 40 -3.57 4.72 -8.27
CA VAL A 40 -4.64 4.88 -7.30
C VAL A 40 -5.32 6.18 -7.69
N LEU A 41 -6.53 6.10 -8.24
CA LEU A 41 -7.31 7.26 -8.67
C LEU A 41 -8.72 7.13 -8.09
N LEU A 42 -9.15 8.14 -7.35
CA LEU A 42 -10.55 8.38 -7.00
C LEU A 42 -11.20 9.18 -8.14
N LEU A 43 -12.30 8.67 -8.68
CA LEU A 43 -13.16 9.45 -9.56
C LEU A 43 -13.82 10.59 -8.77
N PRO A 44 -14.21 11.73 -9.38
CA PRO A 44 -14.84 12.84 -8.66
C PRO A 44 -16.09 12.43 -7.86
N GLU A 45 -16.90 11.53 -8.41
CA GLU A 45 -18.06 10.95 -7.73
C GLU A 45 -17.67 10.13 -6.49
N GLU A 46 -16.54 9.43 -6.53
CA GLU A 46 -16.01 8.65 -5.40
C GLU A 46 -15.38 9.55 -4.34
N GLN A 47 -14.78 10.68 -4.74
CA GLN A 47 -14.26 11.70 -3.82
C GLN A 47 -15.41 12.30 -3.00
N GLU A 48 -16.53 12.62 -3.66
CA GLU A 48 -17.73 13.13 -3.00
C GLU A 48 -18.35 12.10 -2.06
N ASP A 49 -18.46 10.83 -2.48
CA ASP A 49 -18.95 9.74 -1.62
C ASP A 49 -18.05 9.52 -0.39
N ILE A 50 -16.73 9.69 -0.53
CA ILE A 50 -15.79 9.65 0.60
C ILE A 50 -16.01 10.84 1.52
N LYS A 51 -16.14 12.05 0.95
CA LYS A 51 -16.36 13.29 1.69
C LYS A 51 -17.62 13.18 2.56
N ILE A 52 -18.74 12.79 1.95
CA ILE A 52 -20.03 12.63 2.65
C ILE A 52 -19.91 11.59 3.76
N GLU A 53 -19.45 10.38 3.46
CA GLU A 53 -19.42 9.32 4.46
C GLU A 53 -18.41 9.55 5.58
N LEU A 54 -17.30 10.25 5.31
CA LEU A 54 -16.32 10.60 6.32
C LEU A 54 -16.86 11.71 7.23
N ASN A 55 -17.54 12.72 6.67
CA ASN A 55 -18.26 13.73 7.43
C ASN A 55 -19.28 13.11 8.38
N GLU A 56 -20.13 12.20 7.88
CA GLU A 56 -21.12 11.50 8.71
C GLU A 56 -20.49 10.71 9.86
N GLU A 57 -19.36 10.03 9.62
CA GLU A 57 -18.67 9.24 10.64
C GLU A 57 -18.00 10.13 11.69
N LEU A 58 -17.35 11.22 11.29
CA LEU A 58 -16.77 12.22 12.20
C LEU A 58 -17.85 12.85 13.09
N VAL A 59 -18.94 13.33 12.48
CA VAL A 59 -20.07 13.93 13.22
C VAL A 59 -20.69 12.95 14.21
N SER A 60 -20.83 11.68 13.81
CA SER A 60 -21.39 10.65 14.68
C SER A 60 -20.47 10.24 15.83
N GLU A 61 -19.18 10.01 15.57
CA GLU A 61 -18.25 9.51 16.61
C GLU A 61 -17.81 10.60 17.58
N LEU A 62 -17.65 11.83 17.10
CA LEU A 62 -17.34 12.99 17.94
C LEU A 62 -18.59 13.58 18.60
N ASN A 63 -19.78 13.10 18.22
CA ASN A 63 -21.08 13.57 18.71
C ASN A 63 -21.29 15.09 18.55
N THR A 64 -20.79 15.66 17.45
CA THR A 64 -20.86 17.11 17.19
C THR A 64 -22.27 17.59 16.89
N SER A 65 -23.18 16.73 16.42
CA SER A 65 -24.59 17.12 16.20
C SER A 65 -25.30 17.64 17.46
N ASN A 66 -24.76 17.32 18.64
CA ASN A 66 -25.31 17.74 19.94
C ASN A 66 -24.38 18.72 20.68
N SER A 67 -23.30 19.16 20.05
CA SER A 67 -22.32 20.08 20.62
C SER A 67 -22.43 21.42 19.93
N GLU A 68 -22.61 22.50 20.70
CA GLU A 68 -22.44 23.86 20.20
C GLU A 68 -20.96 24.28 20.21
N GLU A 69 -20.10 23.50 20.88
CA GLU A 69 -18.70 23.83 21.14
C GLU A 69 -17.73 23.18 20.15
N LEU A 70 -18.17 22.23 19.32
CA LEU A 70 -17.30 21.47 18.42
C LEU A 70 -17.97 21.26 17.07
N GLU A 71 -17.40 21.85 16.03
CA GLU A 71 -17.77 21.66 14.63
C GLU A 71 -16.64 20.94 13.88
N VAL A 72 -16.99 20.03 12.97
CA VAL A 72 -16.02 19.28 12.16
C VAL A 72 -16.52 19.16 10.74
N GLU A 73 -15.65 19.49 9.78
CA GLU A 73 -15.95 19.39 8.36
C GLU A 73 -14.75 18.83 7.59
N VAL A 74 -14.99 17.80 6.79
CA VAL A 74 -14.10 17.41 5.70
C VAL A 74 -14.27 18.44 4.60
N THR A 75 -13.28 19.30 4.37
CA THR A 75 -13.36 20.38 3.37
C THR A 75 -12.87 19.91 2.00
N GLU A 76 -11.90 19.00 1.96
CA GLU A 76 -11.31 18.47 0.72
C GLU A 76 -11.14 16.94 0.75
N VAL A 77 -11.49 16.29 -0.36
CA VAL A 77 -11.08 14.92 -0.68
C VAL A 77 -10.57 14.89 -2.11
N SER A 78 -9.31 14.50 -2.29
CA SER A 78 -8.66 14.37 -3.59
C SER A 78 -7.88 13.05 -3.67
N ASN A 79 -7.19 12.82 -4.79
CA ASN A 79 -6.30 11.67 -4.94
C ASN A 79 -5.05 11.75 -4.06
N GLU A 80 -4.65 12.96 -3.68
CA GLU A 80 -3.40 13.22 -2.97
C GLU A 80 -3.64 13.62 -1.52
N THR A 81 -4.78 14.25 -1.25
CA THR A 81 -5.03 15.00 -0.02
C THR A 81 -6.44 14.76 0.50
N ILE A 82 -6.55 14.66 1.82
CA ILE A 82 -7.81 14.84 2.54
C ILE A 82 -7.57 15.92 3.59
N VAL A 83 -8.48 16.90 3.65
CA VAL A 83 -8.41 18.01 4.59
C VAL A 83 -9.64 17.97 5.48
N VAL A 84 -9.41 18.00 6.79
CA VAL A 84 -10.45 18.06 7.82
C VAL A 84 -10.20 19.29 8.67
N GLU A 85 -11.17 20.19 8.67
CA GLU A 85 -11.22 21.38 9.51
C GLU A 85 -12.06 21.09 10.75
N THR A 86 -11.67 21.65 11.87
CA THR A 86 -12.38 21.49 13.14
C THR A 86 -12.30 22.78 13.93
N ASP A 87 -13.46 23.30 14.28
CA ASP A 87 -13.58 24.50 15.10
C ASP A 87 -14.06 24.07 16.48
N TYR A 88 -13.29 24.43 17.50
CA TYR A 88 -13.63 24.25 18.90
C TYR A 88 -13.77 25.63 19.54
N ASP A 89 -14.95 25.92 20.07
CA ASP A 89 -15.27 27.20 20.69
C ASP A 89 -16.05 26.94 21.98
N ASP A 90 -15.38 27.06 23.12
CA ASP A 90 -16.05 27.06 24.41
C ASP A 90 -15.96 28.45 25.09
N ASN A 91 -16.53 28.58 26.28
CA ASN A 91 -16.53 29.88 26.98
C ASN A 91 -15.13 30.38 27.40
N LEU A 92 -14.07 29.60 27.20
CA LEU A 92 -12.70 29.86 27.67
C LEU A 92 -11.67 29.91 26.52
N GLU A 93 -11.82 29.08 25.48
CA GLU A 93 -10.82 28.86 24.44
C GLU A 93 -11.49 28.74 23.06
N GLN A 94 -10.95 29.48 22.08
CA GLN A 94 -11.27 29.30 20.66
C GLN A 94 -10.07 28.70 19.94
N VAL A 95 -10.30 27.57 19.28
CA VAL A 95 -9.26 26.77 18.63
C VAL A 95 -9.74 26.23 17.29
N ASN A 96 -8.98 26.50 16.25
CA ASN A 96 -9.21 25.94 14.93
C ASN A 96 -8.11 24.92 14.59
N PHE A 97 -8.51 23.77 14.06
CA PHE A 97 -7.61 22.74 13.58
C PHE A 97 -7.77 22.54 12.08
N GLU A 98 -6.64 22.45 11.38
CA GLU A 98 -6.60 21.94 10.01
C GLU A 98 -5.75 20.66 10.00
N THR A 99 -6.37 19.52 9.69
CA THR A 99 -5.68 18.25 9.55
C THR A 99 -5.56 17.88 8.08
N VAL A 100 -4.32 17.78 7.58
CA VAL A 100 -4.01 17.44 6.19
C VAL A 100 -3.39 16.05 6.12
N PHE A 101 -4.08 15.13 5.45
CA PHE A 101 -3.61 13.78 5.17
C PHE A 101 -3.07 13.72 3.75
N ASN A 102 -1.77 13.49 3.60
CA ASN A 102 -1.17 13.23 2.29
C ASN A 102 -1.19 11.72 2.01
N LEU A 103 -2.05 11.30 1.08
CA LEU A 103 -2.31 9.90 0.75
C LEU A 103 -1.12 9.21 0.07
N ASP A 104 -0.27 9.98 -0.62
CA ASP A 104 0.90 9.44 -1.32
C ASP A 104 2.08 9.16 -0.39
N SER A 105 2.38 10.12 0.49
CA SER A 105 3.51 10.05 1.41
C SER A 105 3.17 9.39 2.75
N GLU A 106 1.90 9.08 2.99
CA GLU A 106 1.38 8.61 4.28
C GLU A 106 1.66 9.62 5.43
N ASN A 107 1.98 10.88 5.09
CA ASN A 107 2.26 11.94 6.07
C ASN A 107 0.98 12.65 6.50
N ILE A 108 0.90 12.95 7.79
CA ILE A 108 -0.23 13.64 8.40
C ILE A 108 0.29 14.90 9.06
N LYS A 109 -0.31 16.04 8.73
CA LYS A 109 -0.03 17.32 9.37
C LYS A 109 -1.26 17.79 10.11
N LEU A 110 -1.06 18.29 11.32
CA LEU A 110 -2.10 18.96 12.10
C LEU A 110 -1.61 20.38 12.38
N GLN A 111 -2.39 21.37 11.95
CA GLN A 111 -2.16 22.77 12.25
C GLN A 111 -3.19 23.19 13.29
N ALA A 112 -2.76 23.86 14.35
CA ALA A 112 -3.62 24.36 15.39
C ALA A 112 -3.43 25.87 15.52
N GLU A 113 -4.54 26.60 15.44
CA GLU A 113 -4.64 28.02 15.73
C GLU A 113 -5.41 28.19 17.04
N TYR A 114 -4.81 28.83 18.05
CA TYR A 114 -5.50 29.09 19.32
C TYR A 114 -5.41 30.56 19.70
N ILE A 115 -6.51 31.09 20.24
CA ILE A 115 -6.62 32.47 20.73
C ILE A 115 -6.65 32.43 22.26
N ASP A 116 -5.72 33.13 22.91
CA ASP A 116 -5.70 33.23 24.38
C ASP A 116 -6.70 34.27 24.93
N GLU A 117 -6.85 34.32 26.26
CA GLU A 117 -7.74 35.27 26.95
C GLU A 117 -7.44 36.75 26.64
N ASP A 118 -6.22 37.08 26.21
CA ASP A 118 -5.79 38.42 25.82
C ASP A 118 -6.06 38.72 24.33
N GLY A 119 -6.69 37.79 23.61
CA GLY A 119 -7.01 37.90 22.18
C GLY A 119 -5.79 37.68 21.26
N LYS A 120 -4.72 37.08 21.76
CA LYS A 120 -3.51 36.81 20.99
C LYS A 120 -3.58 35.42 20.37
N THR A 121 -3.36 35.39 19.06
CA THR A 121 -3.34 34.17 18.27
C THR A 121 -1.97 33.50 18.27
N TYR A 122 -1.98 32.17 18.35
CA TYR A 122 -0.80 31.32 18.25
C TYR A 122 -1.03 30.23 17.21
N TYR A 123 0.05 29.84 16.53
CA TYR A 123 0.05 28.82 15.49
C TYR A 123 1.04 27.73 15.85
N GLU A 124 0.58 26.49 15.88
CA GLU A 124 1.40 25.31 16.11
C GLU A 124 1.19 24.30 14.99
N ASP A 125 2.29 23.83 14.40
CA ASP A 125 2.28 22.81 13.37
C ASP A 125 2.85 21.50 13.92
N TYR A 126 2.13 20.41 13.71
CA TYR A 126 2.53 19.07 14.12
C TYR A 126 2.62 18.13 12.93
N SER A 127 3.65 17.28 12.91
CA SER A 127 3.63 16.04 12.14
C SER A 127 3.12 14.92 13.02
N VAL A 128 2.16 14.13 12.54
CA VAL A 128 1.59 13.02 13.29
C VAL A 128 2.11 11.70 12.72
N GLU A 129 2.85 10.95 13.52
CA GLU A 129 3.29 9.60 13.19
C GLU A 129 2.37 8.56 13.82
N VAL A 130 1.89 7.62 13.00
CA VAL A 130 1.04 6.53 13.47
C VAL A 130 1.89 5.37 13.97
N ILE A 131 1.89 5.14 15.29
CA ILE A 131 2.59 4.00 15.90
C ILE A 131 1.68 2.77 15.89
N GLU A 132 0.46 2.92 16.40
CA GLU A 132 -0.55 1.86 16.46
C GLU A 132 -1.95 2.42 16.21
N ILE A 133 -2.78 1.67 15.48
CA ILE A 133 -4.19 1.97 15.32
C ILE A 133 -4.98 0.66 15.17
N ASN A 134 -5.97 0.50 16.04
CA ASN A 134 -6.95 -0.59 16.06
C ASN A 134 -8.35 0.04 16.03
N ASP A 135 -9.39 -0.82 16.02
CA ASP A 135 -10.77 -0.36 16.02
C ASP A 135 -11.05 0.53 17.25
N ASP A 136 -10.58 0.14 18.45
CA ASP A 136 -10.91 0.80 19.72
C ASP A 136 -9.73 1.51 20.42
N SER A 137 -8.51 1.40 19.88
CA SER A 137 -7.31 1.99 20.49
C SER A 137 -6.32 2.53 19.48
N TYR A 138 -5.54 3.52 19.88
CA TYR A 138 -4.51 4.12 19.04
C TYR A 138 -3.33 4.64 19.86
N ILE A 139 -2.17 4.70 19.21
CA ILE A 139 -0.95 5.33 19.71
C ILE A 139 -0.38 6.18 18.59
N PHE A 140 -0.28 7.49 18.81
CA PHE A 140 0.30 8.46 17.87
C PHE A 140 1.46 9.23 18.49
N ASN A 141 2.44 9.60 17.68
CA ASN A 141 3.50 10.52 18.06
C ASN A 141 3.27 11.87 17.36
N PHE A 142 3.00 12.90 18.14
CA PHE A 142 2.86 14.28 17.65
C PHE A 142 4.21 14.97 17.78
N ILE A 143 4.77 15.38 16.65
CA ILE A 143 6.07 16.05 16.58
C ILE A 143 5.84 17.51 16.22
N ASN A 144 6.06 18.41 17.17
CA ASN A 144 5.98 19.85 16.90
C ASN A 144 7.06 20.23 15.88
N LEU A 145 6.66 20.81 14.76
CA LEU A 145 7.57 21.10 13.65
C LEU A 145 8.54 22.24 13.95
N LYS A 146 8.20 23.12 14.90
CA LYS A 146 9.02 24.25 15.33
C LYS A 146 9.97 23.89 16.46
N THR A 147 9.47 23.30 17.55
CA THR A 147 10.28 22.97 18.74
C THR A 147 10.97 21.61 18.63
N LYS A 148 10.48 20.73 17.74
CA LYS A 148 10.89 19.32 17.62
C LYS A 148 10.54 18.47 18.85
N GLU A 149 9.66 18.97 19.72
CA GLU A 149 9.15 18.21 20.85
C GLU A 149 8.21 17.10 20.37
N GLU A 150 8.38 15.92 20.94
CA GLU A 150 7.59 14.73 20.64
C GLU A 150 6.62 14.47 21.79
N THR A 151 5.34 14.24 21.47
CA THR A 151 4.30 13.86 22.42
C THR A 151 3.61 12.59 21.96
N ILE A 152 3.74 11.53 22.76
CA ILE A 152 3.06 10.26 22.51
C ILE A 152 1.67 10.31 23.14
N VAL A 153 0.66 10.10 22.32
CA VAL A 153 -0.75 10.04 22.70
C VAL A 153 -1.19 8.59 22.59
N ASP A 154 -1.37 7.94 23.73
CA ASP A 154 -1.90 6.59 23.85
C ASP A 154 -3.34 6.69 24.36
N SER A 155 -4.31 6.23 23.55
CA SER A 155 -5.73 6.27 23.91
C SER A 155 -6.07 5.45 25.16
N THR A 156 -5.16 4.58 25.60
CA THR A 156 -5.31 3.74 26.80
C THR A 156 -4.60 4.32 28.03
N GLN A 157 -3.70 5.28 27.84
CA GLN A 157 -2.88 5.88 28.88
C GLN A 157 -2.93 7.40 28.73
N ILE A 158 -3.89 8.04 29.39
CA ILE A 158 -3.98 9.49 29.40
C ILE A 158 -2.82 10.03 30.25
N GLN A 159 -1.71 10.43 29.61
CA GLN A 159 -0.63 11.18 30.24
C GLN A 159 -0.49 12.54 29.55
N ALA A 160 -0.71 13.60 30.32
CA ALA A 160 -0.65 14.99 29.88
C ALA A 160 0.80 15.51 29.85
N SER A 161 1.18 16.12 28.73
CA SER A 161 2.39 16.94 28.51
C SER A 161 1.97 18.39 28.22
N ALA A 162 2.88 19.36 28.35
CA ALA A 162 2.67 20.81 28.50
C ALA A 162 2.10 21.60 27.29
N VAL A 163 1.36 20.94 26.39
CA VAL A 163 0.52 21.55 25.34
C VAL A 163 -0.94 21.42 25.78
N PRO A 164 -1.89 22.28 25.34
CA PRO A 164 -3.27 22.12 25.75
C PRO A 164 -3.76 20.72 25.38
N VAL A 165 -4.20 19.97 26.39
CA VAL A 165 -4.57 18.55 26.29
C VAL A 165 -5.61 18.30 25.20
N PHE A 166 -6.40 19.33 24.86
CA PHE A 166 -7.42 19.29 23.82
C PHE A 166 -6.83 19.06 22.41
N VAL A 167 -5.65 19.59 22.06
CA VAL A 167 -5.05 19.48 20.71
C VAL A 167 -4.82 18.01 20.35
N TYR A 168 -4.27 17.27 21.31
CA TYR A 168 -3.98 15.86 21.16
C TYR A 168 -5.24 15.00 21.19
N PHE A 169 -6.24 15.36 21.99
CA PHE A 169 -7.48 14.60 22.07
C PHE A 169 -8.30 14.73 20.78
N VAL A 170 -8.59 15.95 20.35
CA VAL A 170 -9.39 16.24 19.16
C VAL A 170 -8.63 15.78 17.92
N GLY A 171 -7.37 16.22 17.77
CA GLY A 171 -6.53 15.84 16.64
C GLY A 171 -6.35 14.33 16.51
N ALA A 172 -6.16 13.59 17.61
CA ALA A 172 -6.04 12.14 17.52
C ALA A 172 -7.34 11.44 17.11
N GLN A 173 -8.52 11.89 17.55
CA GLN A 173 -9.76 11.27 17.12
C GLN A 173 -10.03 11.51 15.63
N ILE A 174 -9.78 12.73 15.14
CA ILE A 174 -9.87 13.05 13.70
C ILE A 174 -8.93 12.15 12.90
N VAL A 175 -7.66 12.04 13.32
CA VAL A 175 -6.65 11.17 12.69
C VAL A 175 -7.10 9.71 12.68
N ARG A 176 -7.60 9.20 13.79
CA ARG A 176 -8.09 7.82 13.91
C ARG A 176 -9.25 7.57 12.95
N ILE A 177 -10.33 8.35 13.03
CA ILE A 177 -11.55 8.18 12.24
C ILE A 177 -11.23 8.25 10.74
N THR A 178 -10.45 9.28 10.36
CA THR A 178 -10.06 9.52 8.97
C THR A 178 -9.24 8.36 8.41
N ILE A 179 -8.21 7.89 9.12
CA ILE A 179 -7.41 6.72 8.70
C ILE A 179 -8.27 5.46 8.62
N GLN A 180 -9.13 5.21 9.62
CA GLN A 180 -9.97 4.01 9.63
C GLN A 180 -10.96 4.01 8.46
N LYS A 181 -11.51 5.17 8.09
CA LYS A 181 -12.46 5.30 6.97
C LYS A 181 -11.79 5.25 5.61
N ILE A 182 -10.72 6.02 5.39
CA ILE A 182 -9.96 6.01 4.13
C ILE A 182 -9.30 4.64 3.91
N GLY A 183 -8.74 4.06 4.97
CA GLY A 183 -8.17 2.71 4.96
C GLY A 183 -9.19 1.61 4.66
N LYS A 184 -10.50 1.88 4.71
CA LYS A 184 -11.54 0.95 4.22
C LYS A 184 -11.84 1.11 2.73
N LYS A 185 -11.40 2.20 2.07
CA LYS A 185 -11.87 2.62 0.73
C LYS A 185 -10.82 2.71 -0.38
N ALA A 186 -9.52 2.51 -0.15
CA ALA A 186 -8.54 2.59 -1.25
C ALA A 186 -8.85 1.58 -2.38
N VAL A 187 -8.89 2.05 -3.63
CA VAL A 187 -9.19 1.24 -4.81
C VAL A 187 -7.98 1.14 -5.76
N LEU A 188 -7.76 -0.06 -6.27
CA LEU A 188 -6.70 -0.41 -7.20
C LEU A 188 -7.33 -0.82 -8.53
N LYS A 189 -6.99 -0.09 -9.61
CA LYS A 189 -7.42 -0.44 -10.96
C LYS A 189 -6.35 -1.26 -11.67
N ILE A 190 -6.74 -2.41 -12.22
CA ILE A 190 -5.89 -3.25 -13.08
C ILE A 190 -6.66 -3.59 -14.33
N GLY A 191 -6.27 -2.99 -15.46
CA GLY A 191 -7.03 -3.04 -16.70
C GLY A 191 -8.45 -2.52 -16.50
N LYS A 192 -9.46 -3.36 -16.74
CA LYS A 192 -10.89 -3.04 -16.58
C LYS A 192 -11.45 -3.39 -15.19
N LYS A 193 -10.66 -4.00 -14.30
CA LYS A 193 -11.11 -4.46 -12.98
C LYS A 193 -10.69 -3.48 -11.90
N VAL A 194 -11.59 -3.27 -10.93
CA VAL A 194 -11.34 -2.47 -9.73
C VAL A 194 -11.26 -3.42 -8.54
N PHE A 195 -10.26 -3.21 -7.68
CA PHE A 195 -10.01 -3.99 -6.47
C PHE A 195 -10.03 -3.06 -5.27
N GLN A 196 -10.94 -3.30 -4.34
CA GLN A 196 -10.96 -2.56 -3.08
C GLN A 196 -9.93 -3.13 -2.12
N GLN A 197 -9.36 -2.24 -1.32
CA GLN A 197 -8.55 -2.57 -0.16
C GLN A 197 -9.26 -3.60 0.72
N LYS A 198 -8.45 -4.50 1.28
CA LYS A 198 -8.89 -5.53 2.22
C LYS A 198 -8.18 -5.35 3.55
N SER A 199 -8.82 -5.83 4.61
CA SER A 199 -8.15 -5.97 5.90
C SER A 199 -7.03 -7.01 5.83
N LYS A 200 -6.05 -6.91 6.73
CA LYS A 200 -4.94 -7.89 6.85
C LYS A 200 -5.45 -9.33 7.00
N ASP A 201 -6.66 -9.51 7.51
CA ASP A 201 -7.33 -10.80 7.70
C ASP A 201 -7.66 -11.53 6.41
N ALA A 202 -7.87 -10.83 5.28
CA ALA A 202 -8.13 -11.49 4.00
C ALA A 202 -6.97 -12.41 3.60
N ALA A 203 -5.73 -11.92 3.71
CA ALA A 203 -4.53 -12.72 3.47
C ALA A 203 -4.34 -13.82 4.54
N LYS A 204 -4.70 -13.55 5.80
CA LYS A 204 -4.64 -14.55 6.89
C LYS A 204 -5.57 -15.73 6.62
N LYS A 205 -6.82 -15.45 6.23
CA LYS A 205 -7.82 -16.46 5.84
C LYS A 205 -7.36 -17.26 4.62
N ALA A 206 -6.85 -16.59 3.59
CA ALA A 206 -6.36 -17.23 2.36
C ALA A 206 -5.13 -18.15 2.59
N THR A 207 -4.35 -17.88 3.64
CA THR A 207 -3.13 -18.63 3.96
C THR A 207 -3.31 -19.64 5.10
N THR A 208 -4.54 -19.91 5.55
CA THR A 208 -4.83 -20.91 6.60
C THR A 208 -4.18 -22.26 6.32
N ASN A 209 -4.31 -22.77 5.10
CA ASN A 209 -3.71 -24.05 4.66
C ASN A 209 -2.29 -23.92 4.08
N PHE A 210 -1.69 -22.73 4.14
CA PHE A 210 -0.33 -22.53 3.64
C PHE A 210 0.69 -23.26 4.50
N LYS A 211 1.41 -24.20 3.90
CA LYS A 211 2.55 -24.88 4.51
C LYS A 211 3.84 -24.12 4.20
N ASN A 212 4.61 -23.84 5.25
CA ASN A 212 5.96 -23.29 5.14
C ASN A 212 6.78 -24.13 4.14
N PHE A 213 7.61 -23.46 3.36
CA PHE A 213 8.52 -24.07 2.42
C PHE A 213 9.95 -23.77 2.85
N SER A 214 10.78 -24.81 2.88
CA SER A 214 12.20 -24.67 3.13
C SER A 214 12.99 -25.43 2.07
N THR A 215 14.07 -24.84 1.58
CA THR A 215 14.98 -25.49 0.63
C THR A 215 16.41 -25.03 0.85
N LYS A 216 17.38 -25.76 0.29
CA LYS A 216 18.79 -25.36 0.32
C LYS A 216 19.18 -24.62 -0.96
N ALA A 217 19.92 -23.53 -0.78
CA ALA A 217 20.58 -22.79 -1.85
C ALA A 217 22.06 -22.59 -1.48
N GLY A 218 22.95 -23.29 -2.17
CA GLY A 218 24.40 -23.28 -1.90
C GLY A 218 24.77 -23.63 -0.45
N GLY A 219 24.03 -24.56 0.17
CA GLY A 219 24.26 -25.04 1.54
C GLY A 219 23.61 -24.19 2.63
N LYS A 220 23.00 -23.04 2.30
CA LYS A 220 22.20 -22.23 3.24
C LYS A 220 20.73 -22.59 3.14
N ASP A 221 20.04 -22.55 4.28
CA ASP A 221 18.60 -22.78 4.34
C ASP A 221 17.85 -21.52 3.92
N ILE A 222 16.91 -21.71 2.99
CA ILE A 222 16.00 -20.68 2.51
C ILE A 222 14.62 -21.01 3.02
N ASN A 223 14.02 -20.07 3.75
CA ASN A 223 12.74 -20.26 4.43
C ASN A 223 11.68 -19.31 3.85
N PHE A 224 10.56 -19.88 3.44
CA PHE A 224 9.38 -19.14 3.03
C PHE A 224 8.20 -19.52 3.93
N THR A 225 7.87 -18.61 4.85
CA THR A 225 6.90 -18.85 5.90
C THR A 225 5.52 -18.30 5.53
N LYS A 226 4.49 -18.78 6.23
CA LYS A 226 3.12 -18.25 6.13
C LYS A 226 3.06 -16.73 6.31
N ALA A 227 3.75 -16.19 7.32
CA ALA A 227 3.79 -14.75 7.57
C ALA A 227 4.38 -13.96 6.38
N LYS A 228 5.41 -14.52 5.73
CA LYS A 228 6.01 -13.89 4.54
C LYS A 228 5.11 -14.01 3.32
N MET A 229 4.36 -15.10 3.18
CA MET A 229 3.30 -15.18 2.16
C MET A 229 2.21 -14.13 2.40
N GLN A 230 1.73 -13.97 3.63
CA GLN A 230 0.74 -12.94 3.98
C GLN A 230 1.22 -11.54 3.61
N HIS A 231 2.45 -11.20 3.99
CA HIS A 231 3.08 -9.92 3.62
C HIS A 231 3.12 -9.70 2.10
N ILE A 232 3.44 -10.73 1.32
CA ILE A 232 3.45 -10.65 -0.15
C ILE A 232 2.05 -10.39 -0.69
N LEU A 233 1.03 -11.12 -0.20
CA LEU A 233 -0.35 -10.96 -0.65
C LEU A 233 -0.89 -9.55 -0.33
N GLN A 234 -0.64 -9.06 0.88
CA GLN A 234 -1.09 -7.76 1.36
C GLN A 234 -0.54 -6.59 0.53
N ASN A 235 0.69 -6.72 0.03
CA ASN A 235 1.36 -5.63 -0.70
C ASN A 235 1.29 -5.76 -2.23
N HIS A 236 1.15 -6.98 -2.75
CA HIS A 236 1.35 -7.23 -4.18
C HIS A 236 0.24 -8.03 -4.83
N HIS A 237 -0.78 -8.49 -4.10
CA HIS A 237 -1.87 -9.29 -4.67
C HIS A 237 -3.21 -8.55 -4.62
N PRO A 238 -3.84 -8.22 -5.76
CA PRO A 238 -5.04 -7.37 -5.82
C PRO A 238 -6.20 -7.86 -4.94
N ASN A 239 -6.45 -9.17 -4.90
CA ASN A 239 -7.53 -9.75 -4.08
C ASN A 239 -7.30 -9.68 -2.56
N TYR A 240 -6.10 -9.32 -2.11
CA TYR A 240 -5.71 -9.27 -0.70
C TYR A 240 -5.02 -7.96 -0.32
N TRP A 241 -4.98 -7.00 -1.25
CA TRP A 241 -4.19 -5.78 -1.14
C TRP A 241 -4.71 -4.89 -0.02
N THR A 242 -3.82 -4.36 0.80
CA THR A 242 -4.16 -3.55 1.98
C THR A 242 -3.92 -2.06 1.74
N GLY A 243 -4.11 -1.57 0.51
CA GLY A 243 -4.07 -0.13 0.20
C GLY A 243 -2.71 0.49 -0.10
N LYS A 244 -1.59 -0.24 0.05
CA LYS A 244 -0.25 0.36 -0.15
C LYS A 244 0.02 0.70 -1.63
N SER A 245 0.22 1.98 -1.92
CA SER A 245 0.47 2.54 -3.26
C SER A 245 1.88 2.23 -3.79
N GLY A 246 2.12 2.54 -5.07
CA GLY A 246 3.44 2.39 -5.71
C GLY A 246 3.97 0.95 -5.82
N LYS A 247 3.11 -0.06 -5.62
CA LYS A 247 3.49 -1.48 -5.71
C LYS A 247 3.12 -2.08 -7.07
N SER A 248 3.99 -2.93 -7.58
CA SER A 248 3.68 -3.81 -8.70
C SER A 248 2.78 -4.95 -8.25
N MET A 249 1.74 -5.26 -9.02
CA MET A 249 0.69 -6.21 -8.65
C MET A 249 0.77 -7.51 -9.44
N PHE A 250 0.59 -8.64 -8.75
CA PHE A 250 0.34 -9.95 -9.34
C PHE A 250 -0.93 -9.93 -10.19
N ASP A 251 -0.97 -10.80 -11.22
CA ASP A 251 -2.21 -11.03 -11.95
C ASP A 251 -3.31 -11.51 -10.97
N PRO A 252 -4.48 -10.85 -10.94
CA PRO A 252 -5.59 -11.22 -10.05
C PRO A 252 -6.08 -12.67 -10.15
N LYS A 253 -5.75 -13.38 -11.24
CA LYS A 253 -6.10 -14.79 -11.46
C LYS A 253 -5.20 -15.75 -10.69
N LEU A 254 -4.02 -15.31 -10.25
CA LEU A 254 -3.11 -16.15 -9.48
C LEU A 254 -3.73 -16.42 -8.10
N ASN A 255 -3.61 -17.65 -7.62
CA ASN A 255 -3.98 -18.00 -6.25
C ASN A 255 -2.74 -18.09 -5.35
N VAL A 256 -2.95 -18.33 -4.05
CA VAL A 256 -1.87 -18.44 -3.05
C VAL A 256 -0.82 -19.51 -3.43
N ASN A 257 -1.24 -20.63 -4.02
CA ASN A 257 -0.31 -21.67 -4.46
C ASN A 257 0.48 -21.25 -5.70
N ASP A 258 -0.12 -20.49 -6.62
CA ASP A 258 0.59 -19.96 -7.78
C ASP A 258 1.69 -19.00 -7.35
N VAL A 259 1.39 -18.09 -6.41
CA VAL A 259 2.40 -17.19 -5.81
C VAL A 259 3.51 -18.01 -5.14
N LYS A 260 3.15 -19.07 -4.41
CA LYS A 260 4.14 -19.99 -3.80
C LYS A 260 5.04 -20.63 -4.85
N ASN A 261 4.45 -21.09 -5.95
CA ASN A 261 5.16 -21.73 -7.05
C ASN A 261 6.09 -20.74 -7.75
N ILE A 262 5.68 -19.49 -7.96
CA ILE A 262 6.52 -18.42 -8.52
C ILE A 262 7.76 -18.19 -7.63
N VAL A 263 7.56 -18.03 -6.32
CA VAL A 263 8.66 -17.83 -5.36
C VAL A 263 9.61 -19.03 -5.38
N THR A 264 9.07 -20.24 -5.28
CA THR A 264 9.84 -21.48 -5.24
C THR A 264 10.64 -21.69 -6.52
N ASN A 265 10.02 -21.47 -7.69
CA ASN A 265 10.68 -21.57 -8.99
C ASN A 265 11.81 -20.56 -9.15
N THR A 266 11.60 -19.34 -8.66
CA THR A 266 12.61 -18.27 -8.73
C THR A 266 13.81 -18.61 -7.85
N ILE A 267 13.58 -19.10 -6.63
CA ILE A 267 14.64 -19.57 -5.72
C ILE A 267 15.42 -20.72 -6.36
N ASN A 268 14.70 -21.74 -6.85
CA ASN A 268 15.32 -22.96 -7.39
C ASN A 268 16.20 -22.67 -8.61
N SER A 269 15.80 -21.73 -9.47
CA SER A 269 16.61 -21.32 -10.63
C SER A 269 17.82 -20.46 -10.27
N ASN A 270 17.91 -19.94 -9.04
CA ASN A 270 18.97 -19.02 -8.62
C ASN A 270 19.81 -19.56 -7.43
N LYS A 271 19.74 -20.85 -7.13
CA LYS A 271 20.37 -21.45 -5.92
C LYS A 271 21.84 -21.07 -5.71
N THR A 272 22.65 -21.07 -6.78
CA THR A 272 24.08 -20.72 -6.68
C THR A 272 24.29 -19.26 -6.31
N LYS A 273 23.57 -18.34 -6.96
CA LYS A 273 23.64 -16.89 -6.67
C LYS A 273 23.23 -16.60 -5.24
N ILE A 274 22.12 -17.19 -4.81
CA ILE A 274 21.59 -17.05 -3.45
C ILE A 274 22.60 -17.55 -2.43
N GLY A 275 23.09 -18.78 -2.61
CA GLY A 275 24.04 -19.39 -1.69
C GLY A 275 25.34 -18.59 -1.56
N ASN A 276 25.84 -18.01 -2.65
CA ASN A 276 27.04 -17.18 -2.64
C ASN A 276 26.83 -15.88 -1.87
N ALA A 277 25.71 -15.19 -2.06
CA ALA A 277 25.40 -13.96 -1.32
C ALA A 277 25.22 -14.24 0.18
N LEU A 278 24.45 -15.27 0.53
CA LEU A 278 24.20 -15.60 1.94
C LEU A 278 25.46 -16.09 2.69
N LYS A 279 26.42 -16.71 1.99
CA LYS A 279 27.73 -17.03 2.58
C LYS A 279 28.53 -15.78 2.95
N LYS A 280 28.33 -14.68 2.23
CA LYS A 280 28.93 -13.37 2.52
C LYS A 280 28.13 -12.56 3.55
N GLY A 281 27.00 -13.08 4.03
CA GLY A 281 26.11 -12.35 4.95
C GLY A 281 25.27 -11.26 4.26
N GLU A 282 25.14 -11.31 2.94
CA GLU A 282 24.42 -10.33 2.14
C GLU A 282 22.98 -10.77 1.87
N SER A 283 22.05 -9.81 1.76
CA SER A 283 20.74 -10.08 1.16
C SER A 283 20.84 -10.03 -0.37
N ILE A 284 19.87 -10.61 -1.07
CA ILE A 284 19.92 -10.68 -2.55
C ILE A 284 18.54 -10.57 -3.19
N ASN A 285 18.48 -9.92 -4.34
CA ASN A 285 17.37 -9.98 -5.28
C ASN A 285 17.68 -11.00 -6.37
N VAL A 286 16.76 -11.94 -6.56
CA VAL A 286 16.84 -12.90 -7.66
C VAL A 286 15.60 -12.79 -8.53
N TYR A 287 15.77 -13.13 -9.81
CA TYR A 287 14.77 -12.90 -10.83
C TYR A 287 14.51 -14.16 -11.63
N LYS A 288 13.27 -14.30 -12.10
CA LYS A 288 12.89 -15.34 -13.06
C LYS A 288 11.69 -14.87 -13.87
N THR A 289 11.70 -15.13 -15.17
CA THR A 289 10.54 -14.95 -16.03
C THR A 289 9.70 -16.22 -16.04
N ILE A 290 8.41 -16.11 -15.76
CA ILE A 290 7.44 -17.21 -15.77
C ILE A 290 6.23 -16.71 -16.55
N ASN A 291 5.85 -17.43 -17.61
CA ASN A 291 4.74 -17.06 -18.51
C ASN A 291 4.82 -15.61 -19.02
N GLY A 292 6.01 -15.18 -19.45
CA GLY A 292 6.26 -13.83 -19.97
C GLY A 292 6.42 -12.73 -18.90
N VAL A 293 6.07 -12.99 -17.64
CA VAL A 293 6.19 -11.99 -16.56
C VAL A 293 7.49 -12.21 -15.78
N LYS A 294 8.30 -11.17 -15.63
CA LYS A 294 9.52 -11.20 -14.82
C LYS A 294 9.17 -10.97 -13.35
N TYR A 295 9.56 -11.90 -12.49
CA TYR A 295 9.35 -11.79 -11.05
C TYR A 295 10.66 -11.53 -10.33
N ARG A 296 10.60 -10.71 -9.28
CA ARG A 296 11.66 -10.50 -8.30
C ARG A 296 11.30 -11.23 -7.01
N VAL A 297 12.28 -11.92 -6.42
CA VAL A 297 12.20 -12.43 -5.05
C VAL A 297 13.37 -11.86 -4.26
N HIS A 298 13.09 -11.22 -3.12
CA HIS A 298 14.12 -10.74 -2.21
C HIS A 298 14.33 -11.73 -1.05
N ILE A 299 15.57 -12.17 -0.87
CA ILE A 299 15.99 -13.06 0.20
C ILE A 299 16.88 -12.28 1.16
N ALA A 300 16.47 -12.21 2.42
CA ALA A 300 17.22 -11.52 3.46
C ALA A 300 18.47 -12.31 3.85
N LYS A 301 19.44 -11.63 4.49
CA LYS A 301 20.72 -12.20 4.93
C LYS A 301 20.60 -13.45 5.82
N ASN A 302 19.47 -13.60 6.50
CA ASN A 302 19.15 -14.75 7.36
C ASN A 302 18.48 -15.92 6.60
N GLY A 303 18.39 -15.86 5.27
CA GLY A 303 17.80 -16.91 4.42
C GLY A 303 16.27 -16.86 4.32
N TYR A 304 15.59 -15.87 4.92
CA TYR A 304 14.15 -15.75 4.77
C TYR A 304 13.77 -15.01 3.49
N VAL A 305 12.76 -15.53 2.80
CA VAL A 305 12.06 -14.76 1.76
C VAL A 305 11.37 -13.59 2.44
N SER A 306 11.65 -12.37 1.98
CA SER A 306 11.12 -11.15 2.58
C SER A 306 9.95 -10.60 1.77
N THR A 307 10.09 -10.54 0.44
CA THR A 307 9.04 -10.13 -0.49
C THR A 307 9.23 -10.80 -1.86
N ALA A 308 8.17 -10.84 -2.65
CA ALA A 308 8.17 -11.25 -4.04
C ALA A 308 7.08 -10.50 -4.81
N HIS A 309 7.40 -10.04 -6.02
CA HIS A 309 6.47 -9.28 -6.84
C HIS A 309 6.88 -9.30 -8.32
N PRO A 310 5.96 -9.05 -9.26
CA PRO A 310 6.32 -8.83 -10.65
C PRO A 310 7.18 -7.56 -10.79
N VAL A 311 8.01 -7.51 -11.83
CA VAL A 311 8.82 -6.35 -12.19
C VAL A 311 8.14 -5.70 -13.40
N LYS A 312 7.94 -4.38 -13.32
CA LYS A 312 7.56 -3.57 -14.48
C LYS A 312 8.73 -3.54 -15.46
#